data_AF-A0A1G8XYL9-F1
#
_entry.id   AF-A0A1G8XYL9-F1
#
_cell.length_a   1.000
_cell.length_b   1.000
_cell.length_c   1.000
_cell.angle_alpha   90.00
_cell.angle_beta   90.00
_cell.angle_gamma   90.00
#
_symmetry.space_group_name_H-M   'P 1'
#
loop_
_entity.id
_entity.type
_entity.pdbx_description
1 polymer ?
#
loop_
_entity_poly.entity_id
_entity_poly.type
_entity_poly.pdbx_seq_one_letter_code
_entity_poly.pdbx_strand_id
1 'polypeptide(L)' 'MIKDIKYCSKCINFNGDDFTCAAFPNGIPNEILSGKIKHISKFPEQIGDDVFFDKIQFLKDGGIDTRDLEEWDDMIIED' A
#
# COMPACT_ATOMS: atom_id res chain seq x y z
N MET A 1 -8.21 -2.20 -17.81
CA MET A 1 -7.37 -3.05 -16.94
C MET A 1 -7.44 -2.46 -15.56
N ILE A 2 -8.31 -2.99 -14.69
CA ILE A 2 -8.48 -2.47 -13.33
C ILE A 2 -7.30 -3.02 -12.52
N LYS A 3 -6.36 -2.14 -12.17
CA LYS A 3 -5.27 -2.42 -11.23
C LYS A 3 -5.77 -2.03 -9.85
N ASP A 4 -6.45 -2.93 -9.15
CA ASP A 4 -6.89 -2.71 -7.77
C ASP A 4 -5.71 -2.74 -6.80
N ILE A 5 -4.86 -1.71 -6.86
CA ILE A 5 -3.74 -1.49 -5.93
C ILE A 5 -4.19 -0.91 -4.59
N LYS A 6 -5.49 -1.03 -4.25
CA LYS A 6 -6.16 -0.36 -3.13
C LYS A 6 -5.44 -0.49 -1.80
N TYR A 7 -4.74 -1.60 -1.57
CA TYR A 7 -3.92 -1.79 -0.37
C TYR A 7 -2.49 -1.29 -0.54
N CYS A 8 -1.87 -1.48 -1.71
CA CYS A 8 -0.52 -0.98 -1.95
C CYS A 8 -0.46 0.54 -1.86
N SER A 9 -1.42 1.27 -2.45
CA SER A 9 -1.47 2.74 -2.42
C SER A 9 -1.54 3.33 -1.01
N LYS A 10 -2.10 2.58 -0.05
CA LYS A 10 -2.22 2.96 1.36
C LYS A 10 -0.97 2.64 2.18
N CYS A 11 -0.01 1.89 1.63
CA CYS A 11 1.22 1.54 2.32
C CYS A 11 2.28 2.64 2.16
N ILE A 12 3.03 2.95 3.23
CA ILE A 12 4.16 3.89 3.14
C ILE A 12 5.32 3.38 2.28
N ASN A 13 5.48 2.06 2.19
CA ASN A 13 6.58 1.42 1.45
C ASN A 13 6.34 1.30 -0.05
N PHE A 14 5.13 1.62 -0.52
CA PHE A 14 4.76 1.55 -1.93
C PHE A 14 4.98 2.90 -2.62
N ASN A 15 5.72 2.87 -3.72
CA ASN A 15 5.87 3.98 -4.63
C ASN A 15 4.84 3.84 -5.77
N GLY A 16 3.83 4.70 -5.75
CA GLY A 16 2.74 4.69 -6.73
C GLY A 16 3.12 5.23 -8.12
N ASP A 17 4.15 6.07 -8.21
CA ASP A 17 4.61 6.64 -9.49
C ASP A 17 5.32 5.56 -10.32
N ASP A 18 6.19 4.78 -9.66
CA ASP A 18 6.98 3.73 -10.30
C ASP A 18 6.34 2.34 -10.22
N PHE A 19 5.22 2.20 -9.49
CA PHE A 19 4.59 0.91 -9.16
C PHE A 19 5.58 -0.10 -8.52
N THR A 20 6.41 0.39 -7.59
CA THR A 20 7.45 -0.42 -6.92
C THR A 20 7.24 -0.47 -5.41
N CYS A 21 7.82 -1.50 -4.77
CA CYS A 21 7.84 -1.66 -3.32
C CYS A 21 9.22 -2.17 -2.90
N ALA A 22 9.80 -1.59 -1.83
CA ALA A 22 11.13 -1.98 -1.33
C ALA A 22 11.22 -3.46 -0.92
N ALA A 23 10.12 -4.03 -0.43
CA ALA A 23 10.03 -5.46 -0.08
C ALA A 23 10.08 -6.38 -1.31
N PHE A 24 9.72 -5.88 -2.49
CA PHE A 24 9.65 -6.64 -3.74
C PHE A 24 10.36 -5.91 -4.88
N PRO A 25 11.71 -5.78 -4.83
CA PRO A 25 12.46 -5.00 -5.81
C PRO A 25 12.44 -5.62 -7.22
N ASN A 26 12.12 -6.91 -7.33
CA ASN A 26 11.96 -7.61 -8.60
C ASN A 26 10.51 -7.62 -9.12
N GLY A 27 9.62 -6.86 -8.49
CA GLY A 27 8.19 -6.78 -8.83
C GLY A 27 7.28 -7.37 -7.76
N ILE A 28 6.15 -6.70 -7.52
CA ILE A 28 5.16 -7.09 -6.52
C ILE A 28 4.34 -8.27 -7.07
N PRO A 29 4.22 -9.39 -6.32
CA PRO A 29 3.34 -10.50 -6.70
C PRO A 29 1.92 -10.03 -7.01
N ASN A 30 1.33 -10.54 -8.09
CA ASN A 30 0.03 -10.05 -8.58
C ASN A 30 -1.09 -10.25 -7.55
N GLU A 31 -1.02 -11.31 -6.74
CA GLU A 31 -1.96 -11.59 -5.66
C GLU A 31 -1.89 -10.53 -4.54
N ILE A 32 -0.70 -9.98 -4.28
CA ILE A 32 -0.52 -8.87 -3.34
C ILE A 32 -0.97 -7.56 -3.99
N LEU A 33 -0.56 -7.33 -5.24
CA LEU A 33 -0.85 -6.11 -5.99
C LEU A 33 -2.36 -5.91 -6.24
N SER A 34 -3.10 -7.01 -6.48
CA SER A 34 -4.55 -7.03 -6.66
C SER A 34 -5.34 -6.99 -5.34
N GLY A 35 -4.65 -7.07 -4.20
CA GLY A 35 -5.31 -7.14 -2.90
C GLY A 35 -5.96 -8.49 -2.56
N LYS A 36 -5.78 -9.52 -3.40
CA LYS A 36 -6.24 -10.90 -3.12
C LYS A 36 -5.58 -11.45 -1.84
N ILE A 37 -4.32 -11.11 -1.61
CA ILE A 37 -3.56 -11.46 -0.41
C ILE A 37 -3.06 -10.17 0.23
N LYS A 38 -3.25 -10.05 1.55
CA LYS A 38 -2.73 -8.91 2.31
C LYS A 38 -1.26 -9.13 2.68
N HIS A 39 -0.45 -8.09 2.57
CA HIS A 39 0.95 -8.10 3.00
C HIS A 39 1.09 -7.81 4.49
N ILE A 40 0.49 -8.64 5.34
CA ILE A 40 0.49 -8.47 6.82
C ILE A 40 1.56 -9.30 7.53
N SER A 41 2.30 -10.12 6.79
CA SER A 41 3.38 -10.97 7.29
C SER A 41 4.47 -11.06 6.24
N LYS A 42 5.69 -11.37 6.69
CA LYS A 42 6.84 -11.61 5.82
C LYS A 42 6.56 -12.76 4.85
N PHE A 43 6.77 -12.53 3.55
CA PHE A 43 6.76 -13.58 2.53
C PHE A 43 8.16 -14.16 2.29
N PRO A 44 8.29 -15.45 1.92
CA PRO A 44 9.58 -16.06 1.62
C PRO A 44 10.41 -15.34 0.55
N GLU A 45 9.73 -14.76 -0.44
CA GLU A 45 10.33 -14.12 -1.60
C GLU A 45 10.61 -12.62 -1.43
N GLN A 46 10.20 -12.02 -0.29
CA GLN A 46 10.43 -10.60 -0.04
C GLN A 46 11.86 -10.34 0.45
N ILE A 47 12.35 -9.11 0.25
CA ILE A 47 13.58 -8.60 0.85
C ILE A 47 13.24 -7.82 2.12
N GLY A 48 14.06 -7.99 3.17
CA GLY A 48 13.85 -7.35 4.46
C GLY A 48 12.65 -7.91 5.22
N ASP A 49 12.15 -7.12 6.17
CA ASP A 49 11.05 -7.49 7.08
C ASP A 49 9.85 -6.54 6.97
N ASP A 50 9.88 -5.62 6.00
CA ASP A 50 8.79 -4.68 5.79
C ASP A 50 7.50 -5.40 5.41
N VAL A 51 6.43 -5.02 6.08
CA VAL A 51 5.06 -5.44 5.81
C VAL A 51 4.21 -4.21 5.55
N PHE A 52 2.94 -4.41 5.23
CA PHE A 52 1.97 -3.34 5.09
C PHE A 52 1.99 -2.44 6.34
N PHE A 53 2.26 -1.16 6.10
CA PHE A 53 2.23 -0.13 7.13
C PHE A 53 1.45 1.07 6.61
N ASP A 54 0.34 1.35 7.29
CA ASP A 54 -0.67 2.29 6.86
C ASP A 54 -0.12 3.73 6.87
N LYS A 55 -0.16 4.39 5.71
CA LYS A 55 0.35 5.75 5.52
C LYS A 55 -0.42 6.77 6.37
N ILE A 56 -1.73 6.63 6.48
CA ILE A 56 -2.58 7.55 7.27
C ILE A 56 -2.25 7.37 8.75
N GLN A 57 -2.16 6.13 9.24
CA GLN A 57 -1.77 5.87 10.62
C GLN A 57 -0.39 6.43 10.93
N PHE A 58 0.59 6.23 10.05
CA PHE A 58 1.94 6.77 10.21
C PHE A 58 1.95 8.31 10.32
N LEU A 59 1.18 9.00 9.46
CA LEU A 59 1.06 10.46 9.50
C LEU A 59 0.39 10.93 10.81
N LYS A 60 -0.68 10.26 11.24
CA LYS A 60 -1.36 10.55 12.52
C LYS A 60 -0.44 10.40 13.71
N ASP A 61 0.36 9.33 13.75
CA ASP A 61 1.33 9.08 14.81
C ASP A 61 2.42 10.17 14.83
N GLY A 62 2.72 10.76 13.67
CA GLY A 62 3.59 11.93 13.52
C GLY A 62 2.94 13.27 13.86
N GLY A 63 1.67 13.30 14.28
CA GLY A 63 0.93 14.53 14.60
C GLY A 63 0.48 15.31 13.37
N ILE A 64 0.47 14.69 12.19
CA ILE A 64 -0.01 15.32 10.95
C ILE A 64 -1.53 15.12 10.85
N ASP A 65 -2.24 16.19 10.55
CA ASP A 65 -3.67 16.17 10.29
C ASP A 65 -3.95 15.56 8.91
N THR A 66 -4.67 14.44 8.88
CA THR A 66 -4.95 13.65 7.68
C THR A 66 -6.38 13.80 7.17
N ARG A 67 -7.18 14.71 7.73
CA ARG A 67 -8.60 14.87 7.35
C ARG A 67 -8.80 15.05 5.84
N ASP A 68 -7.94 15.85 5.21
CA ASP A 68 -8.00 16.09 3.76
C ASP A 68 -7.61 14.85 2.91
N LEU A 69 -6.83 13.92 3.48
CA LEU A 69 -6.38 12.70 2.79
C LEU A 69 -7.39 11.55 2.93
N GLU A 70 -8.15 11.54 4.02
CA GLU A 70 -9.20 10.54 4.28
C GLU A 70 -10.40 10.73 3.36
N GLU A 71 -10.76 11.98 3.05
CA GLU A 71 -11.88 12.29 2.15
C GLU A 71 -11.64 11.82 0.71
N TRP A 72 -10.38 11.69 0.28
CA TRP A 72 -10.04 11.27 -1.09
C TRP A 72 -10.09 9.75 -1.27
N ASP A 73 -9.89 9.00 -0.18
CA ASP A 73 -9.97 7.53 -0.16
C ASP A 73 -11.43 7.04 -0.32
N ASP A 74 -12.39 7.84 0.17
CA ASP A 74 -13.85 7.57 0.09
C ASP A 74 -14.49 8.10 -1.21
N MET A 75 -13.81 8.97 -1.96
CA MET A 75 -14.26 9.47 -3.27
C MET A 75 -13.89 8.56 -4.46
N ILE A 76 -13.19 7.44 -4.21
CA ILE A 76 -13.04 6.38 -5.22
C ILE A 76 -14.38 5.65 -5.32
N ILE A 77 -15.23 6.14 -6.22
CA ILE A 77 -16.51 5.53 -6.59
C ILE A 77 -16.23 4.05 -6.95
N GLU A 78 -16.83 3.14 -6.19
CA GLU A 78 -16.94 1.74 -6.57
C GLU A 78 -17.78 1.69 -7.86
N ASP A 79 -17.16 1.33 -8.99
CA ASP A 79 -17.83 1.06 -10.26
C ASP A 79 -18.20 -0.44 -10.34
#